data_AF-A0ABD5ZWG8-F1
#
_entry.id   AF-A0ABD5ZWG8-F1
#
_cell.length_a   1.000
_cell.length_b   1.000
_cell.length_c   1.000
_cell.angle_alpha   90.00
_cell.angle_beta   90.00
_cell.angle_gamma   90.00
#
_symmetry.space_group_name_H-M   'P 1'
#
loop_
_entity.id
_entity.type
_entity.pdbx_description
1 polymer ?
#
loop_
_entity_poly.entity_id
_entity_poly.type
_entity_poly.pdbx_seq_one_letter_code
_entity_poly.pdbx_strand_id
1 'polypeptide(L)' 'MSVTAICQICESAPAAHTCDSCGANVCAEHYDRETGLCTVCAAEARGGGT' A
#
# COMPACT_ATOMS: atom_id res chain seq x y z
N MET A 1 17.35 -9.50 14.77
CA MET A 1 15.98 -9.03 15.09
C MET A 1 15.20 -8.96 13.79
N SER A 2 14.13 -9.75 13.63
CA SER A 2 13.28 -9.72 12.44
C SER A 2 12.06 -8.86 12.76
N VAL A 3 12.04 -7.62 12.29
CA VAL A 3 10.85 -6.76 12.42
C VAL A 3 9.86 -7.20 11.34
N THR A 4 8.74 -7.78 11.76
CA THR A 4 7.62 -8.01 10.85
C THR A 4 7.07 -6.64 10.47
N ALA A 5 7.11 -6.30 9.18
CA ALA A 5 6.55 -5.03 8.72
C ALA A 5 5.04 -5.02 8.97
N ILE A 6 4.54 -3.95 9.59
CA ILE A 6 3.11 -3.68 9.71
C ILE A 6 2.67 -2.79 8.55
N CYS A 7 1.38 -2.81 8.25
CA CYS A 7 0.80 -1.91 7.27
C CYS A 7 1.03 -0.47 7.70
N GLN A 8 1.75 0.30 6.89
CA GLN A 8 2.08 1.69 7.18
C GLN A 8 0.89 2.66 7.01
N ILE A 9 -0.28 2.14 6.63
CA ILE A 9 -1.51 2.93 6.44
C ILE A 9 -2.43 2.81 7.66
N CYS A 10 -2.72 1.58 8.12
CA CYS A 10 -3.59 1.38 9.28
C CYS A 10 -2.85 1.03 10.58
N GLU A 11 -1.57 0.69 10.49
CA GLU A 11 -0.69 0.35 11.62
C GLU A 11 -1.22 -0.76 12.54
N SER A 12 -2.21 -1.53 12.05
CA SER A 12 -2.96 -2.50 12.85
C SER A 12 -2.87 -3.94 12.31
N ALA A 13 -2.54 -4.09 11.03
CA ALA A 13 -2.44 -5.38 10.35
C ALA A 13 -1.01 -5.62 9.85
N PRO A 14 -0.54 -6.88 9.76
CA PRO A 14 0.76 -7.19 9.16
C PRO A 14 0.75 -6.81 7.67
N ALA A 15 1.88 -6.29 7.18
CA ALA A 15 2.05 -6.03 5.77
C ALA A 15 2.23 -7.34 5.01
N ALA A 16 1.57 -7.44 3.86
CA ALA A 16 1.63 -8.59 2.95
C ALA A 16 2.09 -8.18 1.54
N HIS A 17 2.00 -6.90 1.22
CA HIS A 17 2.32 -6.34 -0.09
C HIS A 17 3.18 -5.07 0.07
N THR A 18 3.92 -4.74 -0.96
CA THR A 18 4.70 -3.50 -1.05
C THR A 18 4.17 -2.69 -2.23
N CYS A 19 3.93 -1.40 -2.03
CA CYS A 19 3.47 -0.50 -3.09
C CYS A 19 4.61 -0.21 -4.06
N ASP A 20 4.41 -0.44 -5.37
CA ASP A 20 5.44 -0.19 -6.39
C ASP A 20 5.71 1.31 -6.64
N SER A 21 4.77 2.20 -6.27
CA SER A 21 4.92 3.64 -6.47
C SER A 21 5.71 4.33 -5.33
N CYS A 22 5.42 3.98 -4.07
CA CYS A 22 6.00 4.66 -2.91
C CYS A 22 6.87 3.76 -2.02
N GLY A 23 6.92 2.45 -2.28
CA GLY A 23 7.67 1.48 -1.48
C GLY A 23 7.05 1.12 -0.13
N ALA A 24 5.83 1.59 0.17
CA ALA A 24 5.18 1.36 1.46
C ALA A 24 4.74 -0.11 1.62
N ASN A 25 4.97 -0.66 2.81
CA ASN A 25 4.47 -1.98 3.21
C ASN A 25 3.00 -1.89 3.66
N VAL A 26 2.12 -2.62 3.01
CA VAL A 26 0.66 -2.53 3.20
C VAL A 26 0.01 -3.90 3.36
N CYS A 27 -1.09 -3.95 4.11
CA CYS A 27 -1.90 -5.15 4.20
C CYS A 27 -2.78 -5.33 2.95
N ALA A 28 -3.38 -6.50 2.79
CA ALA A 28 -4.26 -6.83 1.66
C ALA A 28 -5.47 -5.89 1.49
N GLU A 29 -5.91 -5.23 2.57
CA GLU A 29 -7.02 -4.25 2.57
C GLU A 29 -6.60 -2.92 1.92
N HIS A 30 -5.37 -2.48 2.18
CA HIS A 30 -4.83 -1.22 1.65
C HIS A 30 -3.97 -1.41 0.40
N TYR A 31 -3.98 -2.61 -0.16
CA TYR A 31 -3.30 -2.93 -1.41
C TYR A 31 -4.32 -3.06 -2.54
N ASP A 32 -4.16 -2.20 -3.53
CA ASP A 32 -4.95 -2.19 -4.75
C ASP A 32 -4.33 -3.15 -5.77
N ARG A 33 -4.94 -4.32 -5.92
CA ARG A 33 -4.44 -5.37 -6.82
C ARG A 33 -4.58 -5.02 -8.30
N GLU A 34 -5.49 -4.12 -8.64
CA GLU A 34 -5.71 -3.73 -10.04
C GLU A 34 -4.57 -2.85 -10.55
N THR A 35 -4.05 -1.97 -9.71
CA THR A 35 -2.95 -1.06 -10.04
C THR A 35 -1.60 -1.54 -9.54
N GLY A 36 -1.57 -2.49 -8.61
CA GLY A 36 -0.35 -2.94 -7.94
C GLY A 36 0.16 -1.94 -6.88
N LEU A 37 -0.68 -0.97 -6.47
CA LEU A 37 -0.30 0.15 -5.62
C LEU A 37 -1.01 0.09 -4.26
N CYS A 38 -0.60 0.92 -3.30
CA CYS A 38 -1.44 1.15 -2.13
C CYS A 38 -2.66 1.99 -2.51
N THR A 39 -3.75 1.90 -1.74
CA THR A 39 -4.99 2.63 -2.03
C THR A 39 -4.80 4.15 -2.13
N VAL A 40 -3.82 4.72 -1.43
CA VAL A 40 -3.44 6.14 -1.52
C VAL A 40 -2.87 6.46 -2.91
N CYS A 41 -1.80 5.77 -3.33
CA CYS A 41 -1.20 5.98 -4.65
C CYS A 41 -2.15 5.60 -5.78
N ALA A 42 -2.99 4.59 -5.59
CA ALA A 42 -4.01 4.21 -6.56
C ALA A 42 -5.06 5.32 -6.74
N ALA A 43 -5.50 5.96 -5.65
CA ALA A 43 -6.42 7.09 -5.72
C ALA A 43 -5.80 8.27 -6.50
N GLU A 44 -4.54 8.60 -6.23
CA GLU A 44 -3.81 9.65 -6.96
C GLU A 44 -3.63 9.30 -8.44
N ALA A 45 -3.27 8.05 -8.77
CA ALA A 45 -3.08 7.60 -10.16
C ALA A 45 -4.40 7.64 -10.97
N ARG A 46 -5.54 7.43 -10.32
CA ARG A 46 -6.88 7.52 -10.94
C ARG A 46 -7.38 8.96 -11.02
N GLY A 47 -7.01 9.80 -10.06
CA GLY A 47 -7.45 11.20 -9.96
C GLY A 47 -6.53 12.21 -10.66
N GLY A 48 -5.30 11.83 -11.00
CA GLY A 48 -4.25 12.68 -11.58
C GLY A 48 -4.41 13.02 -13.06
N GLY A 49 -5.63 13.06 -13.58
CA GLY A 49 -5.94 13.62 -14.89
C GLY A 49 -6.29 15.11 -14.77
N THR A 50 -5.28 15.98 -14.66
CA THR A 50 -5.43 17.43 -14.88
C THR A 50 -4.21 18.00 -15.60
#